data_AF-A0A6B2LNJ5-F1
#
_entry.id   AF-A0A6B2LNJ5-F1
#
_cell.length_a   1.000
_cell.length_b   1.000
_cell.length_c   1.000
_cell.angle_alpha   90.00
_cell.angle_beta   90.00
_cell.angle_gamma   90.00
#
_symmetry.space_group_name_H-M   'P 1'
#
loop_
_entity.id
_entity.type
_entity.pdbx_description
1 polymer ?
#
loop_
_entity_poly.entity_id
_entity_poly.type
_entity_poly.pdbx_seq_one_letter_code
_entity_poly.pdbx_strand_id
1 'polypeptide(L)'
;MLFVLFQKTKIPMKESFIYDAVPRNQKAMDKFKEYTRIPFSEDHYPLLIQLWERAFPLEEPPPIPSEQWKRLGFQGTNPTTDFRGAGQCGIDCLLEMVSHSKFFHALLASAELHDIPFATTGINVVMMIFDLLG
;
A
#
# COMPACT_ATOMS: atom_id res chain seq x y z
N MET A 1 14.42 -1.14 -13.26
CA MET A 1 14.26 -2.03 -12.08
C MET A 1 13.05 -2.97 -12.23
N LEU A 2 11.94 -2.54 -12.86
CA LEU A 2 10.82 -3.40 -13.30
C LEU A 2 11.25 -4.69 -14.02
N PHE A 3 12.24 -4.61 -14.94
CA PHE A 3 12.70 -5.78 -15.71
C PHE A 3 13.22 -6.95 -14.85
N VAL A 4 13.70 -6.69 -13.63
CA VAL A 4 14.31 -7.72 -12.76
C VAL A 4 13.26 -8.42 -11.89
N LEU A 5 12.18 -7.74 -11.53
CA LEU A 5 11.10 -8.31 -10.72
C LEU A 5 10.18 -9.24 -11.55
N PHE A 6 9.92 -8.91 -12.82
CA PHE A 6 9.03 -9.71 -13.67
C PHE A 6 9.61 -11.02 -14.19
N GLN A 7 10.94 -11.17 -14.23
CA GLN A 7 11.55 -12.45 -14.61
C GLN A 7 11.29 -13.58 -13.60
N LYS A 8 10.92 -13.26 -12.35
CA LYS A 8 10.72 -14.27 -11.30
C LYS A 8 9.30 -14.85 -11.26
N THR A 9 8.27 -14.18 -11.78
CA THR A 9 6.88 -14.60 -11.56
C THR A 9 6.27 -15.43 -12.69
N LYS A 10 6.90 -15.57 -13.87
CA LYS A 10 6.41 -16.36 -15.01
C LYS A 10 4.92 -16.10 -15.38
N ILE A 11 4.35 -14.95 -15.04
CA ILE A 11 3.00 -14.58 -15.47
C ILE A 11 3.11 -13.85 -16.81
N PRO A 12 2.68 -14.44 -17.94
CA PRO A 12 2.72 -13.77 -19.22
C PRO A 12 1.58 -12.73 -19.29
N MET A 13 1.92 -11.44 -19.14
CA MET A 13 1.00 -10.37 -19.53
C MET A 13 1.07 -10.16 -21.04
N LYS A 14 -0.09 -10.10 -21.71
CA LYS A 14 -0.18 -9.72 -23.13
C LYS A 14 0.20 -8.25 -23.29
N GLU A 15 1.03 -7.92 -24.28
CA GLU A 15 1.42 -6.52 -24.59
C GLU A 15 0.22 -5.58 -24.79
N SER A 16 -0.90 -6.10 -25.30
CA SER A 16 -2.15 -5.35 -25.45
C SER A 16 -2.68 -4.79 -24.13
N PHE A 17 -2.46 -5.49 -23.01
CA PHE A 17 -2.88 -5.02 -21.69
C PHE A 17 -2.17 -3.73 -21.29
N ILE A 18 -0.90 -3.56 -21.68
CA ILE A 18 -0.11 -2.37 -21.34
C ILE A 18 -0.68 -1.14 -22.06
N TYR A 19 -1.03 -1.26 -23.34
CA TYR A 19 -1.57 -0.14 -24.11
C TYR A 19 -3.02 0.22 -23.74
N ASP A 20 -3.84 -0.77 -23.38
CA ASP A 20 -5.24 -0.55 -22.99
C ASP A 20 -5.40 -0.09 -21.52
N ALA A 21 -4.43 -0.40 -20.64
CA ALA A 21 -4.48 -0.06 -19.23
C ALA A 21 -4.03 1.38 -18.91
N VAL A 22 -3.33 2.07 -19.83
CA VAL A 22 -2.93 3.47 -19.63
C VAL A 22 -4.16 4.37 -19.75
N PRO A 23 -4.45 5.24 -18.76
CA PRO A 23 -5.66 6.06 -18.79
C PRO A 23 -5.69 7.03 -19.97
N ARG A 24 -6.79 6.96 -20.74
CA ARG A 24 -7.10 7.90 -21.83
C ARG A 24 -7.13 9.37 -21.41
N ASN A 25 -7.21 9.66 -20.11
CA ASN A 25 -7.21 11.01 -19.55
C ASN A 25 -5.82 11.40 -19.04
N GLN A 26 -4.98 11.91 -19.94
CA GLN A 26 -3.60 12.33 -19.64
C GLN A 26 -3.54 13.34 -18.48
N LYS A 27 -4.44 14.33 -18.44
CA LYS A 27 -4.47 15.35 -17.38
C LYS A 27 -4.74 14.77 -16.00
N ALA A 28 -5.59 13.75 -15.91
CA ALA A 28 -5.82 13.05 -14.65
C ALA A 28 -4.59 12.21 -14.25
N MET A 29 -3.95 11.58 -15.23
CA MET A 29 -2.72 10.82 -15.00
C MET A 29 -1.58 11.72 -14.50
N ASP A 30 -1.38 12.89 -15.10
CA ASP A 30 -0.33 13.82 -14.68
C ASP A 30 -0.52 14.26 -13.23
N LYS A 31 -1.76 14.64 -12.85
CA LYS A 31 -2.11 14.95 -11.46
C LYS A 31 -1.88 13.78 -10.51
N PHE A 32 -2.21 12.56 -10.94
CA PHE A 32 -1.97 11.38 -10.13
C PHE A 32 -0.47 11.15 -9.92
N LYS A 33 0.35 11.28 -10.98
CA LYS A 33 1.82 11.21 -10.88
C LYS A 33 2.44 12.31 -10.03
N GLU A 34 1.81 13.49 -9.94
CA GLU A 34 2.21 14.51 -8.97
C GLU A 34 1.90 14.05 -7.54
N TYR A 35 0.71 13.48 -7.32
CA TYR A 35 0.28 12.97 -6.03
C TYR A 35 1.17 11.84 -5.50
N THR A 36 1.57 10.90 -6.35
CA THR A 36 2.42 9.76 -5.95
C THR A 36 3.84 10.18 -5.54
N ARG A 37 4.26 11.40 -5.90
CA ARG A 37 5.57 11.95 -5.52
C ARG A 37 5.57 12.64 -4.16
N ILE A 38 4.42 12.79 -3.51
CA ILE A 38 4.35 13.42 -2.19
C ILE A 38 4.95 12.45 -1.16
N PRO A 39 6.08 12.81 -0.52
CA PRO A 39 6.70 11.93 0.47
C PRO A 39 5.83 11.82 1.71
N PHE A 40 5.91 10.69 2.39
CA PHE A 40 5.34 10.56 3.72
C PHE A 40 6.12 11.44 4.71
N SER A 41 5.41 12.14 5.58
CA SER A 41 5.96 13.08 6.58
C SER A 41 5.22 12.98 7.91
N GLU A 42 5.68 13.68 8.95
CA GLU A 42 5.05 13.71 10.27
C GLU A 42 3.61 14.23 10.24
N ASP A 43 3.27 15.11 9.29
CA ASP A 43 1.89 15.60 9.08
C ASP A 43 0.90 14.47 8.76
N HIS A 44 1.41 13.32 8.30
CA HIS A 44 0.62 12.15 7.97
C HIS A 44 0.47 11.16 9.15
N TYR A 45 1.08 11.41 10.30
CA TYR A 45 0.93 10.53 11.48
C TYR A 45 -0.54 10.32 11.90
N PRO A 46 -1.44 11.32 11.86
CA PRO A 46 -2.85 11.10 12.12
C PRO A 46 -3.50 10.06 11.18
N LEU A 47 -2.96 9.83 9.98
CA LEU A 47 -3.44 8.81 9.06
C LEU A 47 -3.05 7.39 9.52
N LEU A 48 -1.91 7.22 10.19
CA LEU A 48 -1.53 5.94 10.81
C LEU A 48 -2.43 5.58 11.98
N ILE A 49 -2.78 6.59 12.78
CA ILE A 49 -3.74 6.43 13.89
C ILE A 49 -5.09 5.99 13.32
N GLN A 50 -5.61 6.71 12.32
CA GLN A 50 -6.86 6.33 11.64
C GLN A 50 -6.79 4.94 10.99
N LEU A 51 -5.65 4.56 10.41
CA LEU A 51 -5.46 3.25 9.81
C LEU A 51 -5.63 2.16 10.87
N TRP A 52 -5.01 2.34 12.05
CA TRP A 52 -5.15 1.41 13.16
C TRP A 52 -6.59 1.34 13.67
N GLU A 53 -7.23 2.48 13.93
CA GLU A 53 -8.61 2.55 14.43
C GLU A 53 -9.59 1.85 13.48
N ARG A 54 -9.40 1.96 12.17
CA ARG A 54 -10.24 1.27 11.18
C ARG A 54 -9.95 -0.23 11.11
N ALA A 55 -8.69 -0.62 11.27
CA ALA A 55 -8.28 -2.01 11.23
C ALA A 55 -8.67 -2.78 12.51
N PHE A 56 -8.56 -2.13 13.67
CA PHE A 56 -8.76 -2.72 14.99
C PHE A 56 -9.63 -1.79 15.86
N PRO A 57 -10.93 -1.67 15.57
CA PRO A 57 -11.81 -0.64 16.17
C PRO A 57 -12.08 -0.77 17.67
N LEU A 58 -11.63 -1.85 18.30
CA LEU A 58 -11.78 -2.11 19.73
C LEU A 58 -10.46 -1.92 20.49
N GLU A 59 -9.42 -1.45 19.83
CA GLU A 59 -8.08 -1.30 20.39
C GLU A 59 -7.56 0.13 20.23
N GLU A 60 -6.89 0.63 21.25
CA GLU A 60 -6.19 1.91 21.18
C GLU A 60 -5.01 1.83 20.21
N PRO A 61 -4.75 2.87 19.41
CA PRO A 61 -3.59 2.94 18.53
C PRO A 61 -2.26 2.84 19.30
N PRO A 62 -1.32 1.98 18.86
CA PRO A 62 -0.02 1.86 19.48
C PRO A 62 0.77 3.16 19.40
N PRO A 63 1.69 3.41 20.36
CA PRO A 63 2.72 4.42 20.14
C PRO A 63 3.57 4.06 18.90
N ILE A 64 4.19 5.08 18.30
CA ILE A 64 5.18 4.89 17.24
C ILE A 64 6.55 5.23 17.85
N PRO A 65 7.51 4.28 17.90
CA PRO A 65 7.45 2.89 17.41
C PRO A 65 6.80 1.89 18.41
N SER A 66 6.25 0.79 17.89
CA SER A 66 5.70 -0.34 18.68
C SER A 66 5.71 -1.66 17.88
N GLU A 67 5.92 -2.79 18.55
CA GLU A 67 5.80 -4.13 17.95
C GLU A 67 4.39 -4.43 17.42
N GLN A 68 3.37 -3.78 17.97
CA GLN A 68 1.98 -3.99 17.57
C GLN A 68 1.73 -3.64 16.10
N TRP A 69 2.48 -2.70 15.51
CA TRP A 69 2.37 -2.35 14.09
C TRP A 69 2.62 -3.54 13.15
N LYS A 70 3.40 -4.54 13.58
CA LYS A 70 3.64 -5.76 12.80
C LYS A 70 2.37 -6.61 12.63
N ARG A 71 1.35 -6.46 13.49
CA ARG A 71 0.06 -7.14 13.35
C ARG A 71 -0.70 -6.70 12.10
N LEU A 72 -0.51 -5.45 11.67
CA LEU A 72 -1.05 -4.96 10.41
C LEU A 72 -0.15 -5.33 9.21
N GLY A 73 1.00 -5.98 9.47
CA GLY A 73 1.96 -6.39 8.43
C GLY A 73 2.95 -5.30 8.02
N PHE A 74 3.26 -4.33 8.88
CA PHE A 74 4.43 -3.46 8.70
C PHE A 74 5.73 -4.23 8.95
N GLN A 75 6.81 -3.92 8.23
CA GLN A 75 8.07 -4.65 8.34
C GLN A 75 8.76 -4.43 9.70
N GLY A 76 8.68 -3.22 10.23
CA GLY A 76 9.32 -2.81 11.48
C GLY A 76 8.35 -2.33 12.55
N THR A 77 8.89 -1.87 13.68
CA THR A 77 8.11 -1.23 14.75
C THR A 77 7.72 0.21 14.42
N ASN A 78 8.38 0.81 13.43
CA ASN A 78 8.08 2.14 12.93
C ASN A 78 7.50 2.03 11.49
N PRO A 79 6.18 2.14 11.32
CA PRO A 79 5.51 2.00 10.02
C PRO A 79 5.90 3.09 9.02
N THR A 80 6.39 4.25 9.48
CA THR A 80 6.81 5.36 8.60
C THR A 80 7.91 4.95 7.62
N THR A 81 8.72 3.94 8.01
CA THR A 81 9.85 3.46 7.21
C THR A 81 9.42 2.70 5.95
N ASP A 82 8.23 2.11 5.95
CA ASP A 82 7.68 1.35 4.83
C ASP A 82 7.19 2.27 3.69
N PHE A 83 6.86 3.53 3.98
CA PHE A 83 6.31 4.48 3.00
C PHE A 83 7.38 5.27 2.20
N ARG A 84 8.67 4.96 2.34
CA ARG A 84 9.74 5.69 1.62
C ARG A 84 9.56 5.71 0.10
N GLY A 85 8.99 4.65 -0.47
CA GLY A 85 8.71 4.56 -1.91
C GLY A 85 7.31 5.07 -2.29
N ALA A 86 6.27 4.58 -1.60
CA ALA A 86 4.88 4.88 -1.95
C ALA A 86 4.37 6.25 -1.44
N GLY A 87 5.11 6.89 -0.53
CA GLY A 87 4.77 8.21 0.00
C GLY A 87 3.40 8.28 0.67
N GLN A 88 2.77 9.46 0.58
CA GLN A 88 1.41 9.70 1.06
C GLN A 88 0.39 8.77 0.39
N CYS A 89 0.52 8.54 -0.92
CA CYS A 89 -0.45 7.70 -1.63
C CYS A 89 -0.49 6.26 -1.08
N GLY A 90 0.64 5.73 -0.57
CA GLY A 90 0.69 4.43 0.07
C GLY A 90 -0.23 4.33 1.30
N ILE A 91 -0.21 5.34 2.19
CA ILE A 91 -1.06 5.34 3.38
C ILE A 91 -2.55 5.50 3.02
N ASP A 92 -2.88 6.32 2.02
CA ASP A 92 -4.27 6.50 1.57
C ASP A 92 -4.84 5.23 0.96
N CYS A 93 -4.04 4.50 0.17
CA CYS A 93 -4.46 3.22 -0.37
C CYS A 93 -4.74 2.20 0.74
N LEU A 94 -3.89 2.12 1.77
CA LEU A 94 -4.15 1.25 2.91
C LEU A 94 -5.41 1.67 3.67
N LEU A 95 -5.62 2.98 3.88
CA LEU A 95 -6.83 3.52 4.50
C LEU A 95 -8.11 3.15 3.74
N GLU A 96 -8.07 3.21 2.41
CA GLU A 96 -9.20 2.79 1.58
C GLU A 96 -9.44 1.29 1.73
N MET A 97 -8.39 0.46 1.70
CA MET A 97 -8.52 -0.99 1.88
C MET A 97 -9.17 -1.37 3.21
N VAL A 98 -8.77 -0.74 4.33
CA VAL A 98 -9.35 -1.04 5.65
C VAL A 98 -10.77 -0.49 5.82
N SER A 99 -11.19 0.47 4.99
CA SER A 99 -12.55 1.03 5.05
C SER A 99 -13.62 0.02 4.62
N HIS A 100 -13.23 -1.01 3.86
CA HIS A 100 -14.08 -2.14 3.49
C HIS A 100 -13.98 -3.28 4.52
N SER A 101 -14.39 -3.00 5.77
CA SER A 101 -14.12 -3.83 6.96
C SER A 101 -14.29 -5.35 6.77
N LYS A 102 -15.41 -5.84 6.22
CA LYS A 102 -15.62 -7.29 6.01
C LYS A 102 -14.59 -7.91 5.07
N PHE A 103 -14.30 -7.23 3.97
CA PHE A 103 -13.32 -7.68 2.99
C PHE A 103 -11.90 -7.60 3.58
N PHE A 104 -11.59 -6.50 4.26
CA PHE A 104 -10.31 -6.30 4.93
C PHE A 104 -10.01 -7.40 5.95
N HIS A 105 -10.93 -7.73 6.86
CA HIS A 105 -10.69 -8.75 7.88
C HIS A 105 -10.53 -10.16 7.28
N ALA A 106 -11.31 -10.49 6.24
CA ALA A 106 -11.11 -11.74 5.51
C ALA A 106 -9.74 -11.80 4.83
N LEU A 107 -9.32 -10.69 4.22
CA LEU A 107 -8.00 -10.57 3.58
C LEU A 107 -6.87 -10.63 4.62
N LEU A 108 -6.99 -9.95 5.75
CA LEU A 108 -6.01 -9.96 6.83
C LEU A 108 -5.84 -11.36 7.42
N ALA A 109 -6.95 -12.07 7.69
CA ALA A 109 -6.91 -13.45 8.19
C ALA A 109 -6.26 -14.41 7.17
N SER A 110 -6.56 -14.24 5.88
CA SER A 110 -5.88 -15.01 4.83
C SER A 110 -4.40 -14.68 4.75
N ALA A 111 -4.03 -13.41 4.88
CA ALA A 111 -2.64 -12.97 4.86
C ALA A 111 -1.86 -13.56 6.03
N GLU A 112 -2.42 -13.56 7.25
CA GLU A 112 -1.85 -14.20 8.44
C GLU A 112 -1.66 -15.71 8.25
N LEU A 113 -2.67 -16.41 7.72
CA LEU A 113 -2.59 -17.86 7.44
C LEU A 113 -1.45 -18.23 6.47
N HIS A 114 -1.05 -17.30 5.61
CA HIS A 114 -0.04 -17.51 4.57
C HIS A 114 1.28 -16.77 4.82
N ASP A 115 1.48 -16.23 6.03
CA ASP A 115 2.67 -15.44 6.38
C ASP A 115 2.92 -14.25 5.43
N ILE A 116 1.85 -13.64 4.92
CA ILE A 116 1.89 -12.48 4.03
C ILE A 116 1.71 -11.20 4.87
N PRO A 117 2.71 -10.30 4.93
CA PRO A 117 2.58 -9.04 5.66
C PRO A 117 1.63 -8.09 4.89
N PHE A 118 0.39 -7.92 5.38
CA PHE A 118 -0.65 -7.14 4.71
C PHE A 118 -0.19 -5.74 4.28
N ALA A 119 0.26 -4.90 5.22
CA ALA A 119 0.62 -3.51 4.90
C ALA A 119 1.81 -3.42 3.94
N THR A 120 2.90 -4.14 4.21
CA THR A 120 4.09 -4.15 3.34
C THR A 120 3.76 -4.66 1.93
N THR A 121 2.93 -5.69 1.82
CA THR A 121 2.49 -6.25 0.53
C THR A 121 1.60 -5.26 -0.21
N GLY A 122 0.64 -4.64 0.48
CA GLY A 122 -0.23 -3.61 -0.10
C GLY A 122 0.57 -2.43 -0.64
N ILE A 123 1.53 -1.92 0.13
CA ILE A 123 2.44 -0.84 -0.29
C ILE A 123 3.25 -1.25 -1.52
N ASN A 124 3.78 -2.48 -1.56
CA ASN A 124 4.52 -2.99 -2.73
C ASN A 124 3.63 -3.08 -3.98
N VAL A 125 2.36 -3.48 -3.84
CA VAL A 125 1.40 -3.49 -4.95
C VAL A 125 1.15 -2.08 -5.47
N VAL A 126 0.99 -1.10 -4.58
CA VAL A 126 0.85 0.31 -4.95
C VAL A 126 2.08 0.79 -5.73
N MET A 127 3.29 0.47 -5.27
CA MET A 127 4.52 0.81 -6.00
C MET A 127 4.60 0.14 -7.38
N MET A 128 4.20 -1.13 -7.50
CA MET A 128 4.14 -1.82 -8.80
C MET A 128 3.14 -1.16 -9.75
N ILE A 129 2.03 -0.62 -9.25
CA ILE A 129 1.08 0.14 -10.05
C ILE A 129 1.69 1.46 -10.51
N PHE A 130 2.43 2.17 -9.66
CA PHE A 130 3.10 3.42 -10.07
C PHE A 130 4.11 3.15 -11.18
N ASP A 131 4.94 2.13 -10.98
CA ASP A 131 5.92 1.64 -11.94
C ASP A 131 5.28 1.27 -13.29
N LEU A 132 4.07 0.69 -13.28
CA LEU A 132 3.31 0.36 -14.48
C LEU A 132 2.78 1.60 -15.21
N LEU A 133 2.36 2.63 -14.47
CA LEU A 133 1.75 3.85 -15.02
C LEU A 133 2.79 4.86 -15.54
N GLY A 134 4.07 4.66 -15.22
CA GLY A 134 5.21 5.47 -15.66
C GLY A 134 5.24 6.86 -15.05
#